data_AF-A0A965JVX9-F1
#
_entry.id   AF-A0A965JVX9-F1
#
_cell.length_a   1.000
_cell.length_b   1.000
_cell.length_c   1.000
_cell.angle_alpha   90.00
_cell.angle_beta   90.00
_cell.angle_gamma   90.00
#
_symmetry.space_group_name_H-M   'P 1'
#
loop_
_entity.id
_entity.type
_entity.pdbx_description
1 polymer ?
#
loop_
_entity_poly.entity_id
_entity_poly.type
_entity_poly.pdbx_seq_one_letter_code
_entity_poly.pdbx_strand_id
1 'polypeptide(L)'
;DFTTSAWDSFQSDNTTLRASLPDSNINTNNYANGVVFGSNVNPYQEDVHDNLTRFLAKKVGFPIEYANAIADADQGTDENKNTEPFASVEARENYHFTTEQRREEMKKLAYETNDIRLFGEYLHALQDSYSHQLYNIPFEENLGHIYATSLPDKTYMRPDLANQMSFHTFIELQNFSKHIGNYSGGAAWSDLKSTVNDFNLSKTLEQKYEILGE
;
A
#
# COMPACT_ATOMS: atom_id res chain seq x y z
N ASP A 1 21.67 -11.04 9.80
CA ASP A 1 21.48 -11.88 8.60
C ASP A 1 20.16 -12.63 8.60
N PHE A 2 19.05 -11.92 8.37
CA PHE A 2 17.71 -12.52 8.23
C PHE A 2 16.96 -12.03 6.97
N THR A 3 17.66 -11.44 5.99
CA THR A 3 17.03 -10.71 4.87
C THR A 3 17.05 -11.43 3.52
N THR A 4 17.72 -12.58 3.38
CA THR A 4 17.84 -13.27 2.07
C THR A 4 16.96 -14.51 1.95
N SER A 5 16.80 -15.31 3.01
CA SER A 5 16.13 -16.63 2.91
C SER A 5 14.63 -16.57 2.66
N ALA A 6 13.93 -15.56 3.17
CA ALA A 6 12.50 -15.37 2.91
C ALA A 6 12.24 -14.85 1.48
N TRP A 7 13.19 -14.11 0.90
CA TRP A 7 13.10 -13.56 -0.44
C TRP A 7 13.37 -14.65 -1.50
N ASP A 8 14.35 -15.52 -1.26
CA ASP A 8 14.68 -16.63 -2.17
C ASP A 8 13.54 -17.65 -2.30
N SER A 9 12.80 -17.91 -1.20
CA SER A 9 11.63 -18.79 -1.22
C SER A 9 10.40 -18.17 -1.92
N PHE A 10 10.29 -16.84 -1.98
CA PHE A 10 9.20 -16.17 -2.70
C PHE A 10 9.51 -16.04 -4.20
N GLN A 11 10.78 -15.83 -4.57
CA GLN A 11 11.20 -15.79 -5.96
C GLN A 11 11.08 -17.14 -6.67
N SER A 12 11.40 -18.25 -5.99
CA SER A 12 11.31 -19.59 -6.59
C SER A 12 9.88 -19.90 -7.07
N ASP A 13 8.87 -19.42 -6.35
CA ASP A 13 7.46 -19.64 -6.66
C ASP A 13 6.92 -18.70 -7.76
N ASN A 14 7.61 -17.59 -8.05
CA ASN A 14 7.15 -16.55 -8.97
C ASN A 14 7.80 -16.61 -10.38
N THR A 15 8.85 -17.42 -10.56
CA THR A 15 9.49 -17.61 -11.89
C THR A 15 8.58 -18.32 -12.89
N THR A 16 7.55 -19.03 -12.44
CA THR A 16 6.55 -19.69 -13.30
C THR A 16 5.42 -18.75 -13.76
N LEU A 17 5.22 -17.60 -13.10
CA LEU A 17 4.13 -16.65 -13.39
C LEU A 17 4.47 -15.62 -14.48
N ARG A 18 5.76 -15.36 -14.74
CA ARG A 18 6.18 -14.47 -15.85
C ARG A 18 5.94 -15.06 -17.25
N ALA A 19 5.67 -16.36 -17.36
CA ALA A 19 5.55 -17.06 -18.64
C ALA A 19 4.10 -17.17 -19.18
N SER A 20 3.09 -16.61 -18.50
CA SER A 20 1.67 -16.90 -18.80
C SER A 20 0.76 -15.68 -18.98
N LEU A 21 1.28 -14.46 -19.16
CA LEU A 21 0.43 -13.33 -19.55
C LEU A 21 0.05 -13.48 -21.04
N PRO A 22 -1.24 -13.65 -21.40
CA PRO A 22 -1.65 -13.65 -22.80
C PRO A 22 -1.65 -12.21 -23.33
N ASP A 23 -0.96 -12.00 -24.45
CA ASP A 23 -1.18 -10.87 -25.33
C ASP A 23 -2.68 -10.78 -25.64
N SER A 24 -3.36 -9.77 -25.11
CA SER A 24 -4.75 -9.50 -25.49
C SER A 24 -4.92 -8.04 -25.91
N ASN A 25 -5.03 -7.90 -27.23
CA ASN A 25 -5.70 -6.82 -27.93
C ASN A 25 -7.00 -6.42 -27.21
N ILE A 26 -7.01 -5.25 -26.56
CA ILE A 26 -8.24 -4.63 -26.06
C ILE A 26 -8.80 -3.73 -27.17
N ASN A 27 -9.97 -4.10 -27.67
CA ASN A 27 -10.75 -3.42 -28.70
C ASN A 27 -11.46 -2.18 -28.11
N THR A 28 -11.22 -1.00 -28.69
CA THR A 28 -11.46 0.34 -28.08
C THR A 28 -12.81 1.01 -28.38
N ASN A 29 -13.85 0.31 -28.81
CA ASN A 29 -15.03 0.99 -29.40
C ASN A 29 -16.40 0.70 -28.77
N ASN A 30 -16.58 0.64 -27.44
CA ASN A 30 -17.92 0.37 -26.87
C ASN A 30 -18.27 1.02 -25.50
N TYR A 31 -17.81 2.23 -25.18
CA TYR A 31 -18.30 2.95 -23.99
C TYR A 31 -18.60 4.43 -24.24
N ALA A 32 -19.36 4.71 -25.29
CA ALA A 32 -20.09 5.97 -25.42
C ALA A 32 -21.53 5.72 -24.94
N ASN A 33 -21.79 5.93 -23.64
CA ASN A 33 -23.09 6.36 -23.11
C ASN A 33 -23.03 6.61 -21.60
N GLY A 34 -22.96 7.90 -21.24
CA GLY A 34 -23.47 8.51 -20.01
C GLY A 34 -23.25 7.78 -18.68
N VAL A 35 -22.13 8.03 -18.03
CA VAL A 35 -21.98 7.86 -16.57
C VAL A 35 -21.39 9.14 -16.00
N VAL A 36 -22.05 9.66 -14.96
CA VAL A 36 -21.67 10.86 -14.21
C VAL A 36 -20.30 10.64 -13.57
N PHE A 37 -19.34 11.53 -13.84
CA PHE A 37 -18.01 11.52 -13.25
C PHE A 37 -18.09 11.86 -11.75
N GLY A 38 -18.05 10.84 -10.90
CA GLY A 38 -17.74 10.99 -9.47
C GLY A 38 -16.22 10.94 -9.27
N SER A 39 -15.66 12.03 -8.77
CA SER A 39 -14.24 12.27 -8.54
C SER A 39 -13.69 11.53 -7.32
N ASN A 40 -13.53 10.21 -7.39
CA ASN A 40 -12.83 9.43 -6.36
C ASN A 40 -11.58 8.77 -6.99
N VAL A 41 -10.49 9.53 -7.04
CA VAL A 41 -9.16 9.02 -7.37
C VAL A 41 -8.38 8.95 -6.05
N ASN A 42 -8.80 8.04 -5.17
CA ASN A 42 -8.11 7.74 -3.92
C ASN A 42 -7.55 6.31 -4.03
N PRO A 43 -6.23 6.16 -4.26
CA PRO A 43 -5.58 4.85 -4.37
C PRO A 43 -5.47 4.15 -3.03
N TYR A 44 -5.90 2.88 -3.00
CA TYR A 44 -6.25 2.14 -1.78
C TYR A 44 -7.24 2.92 -0.87
N GLN A 45 -8.06 2.21 -0.10
CA GLN A 45 -9.05 2.87 0.75
C GLN A 45 -8.62 2.76 2.21
N GLU A 46 -9.44 3.32 3.10
CA GLU A 46 -9.36 3.18 4.56
C GLU A 46 -9.14 1.72 5.00
N ASP A 47 -9.55 0.73 4.20
CA ASP A 47 -9.29 -0.68 4.47
C ASP A 47 -7.79 -1.05 4.46
N VAL A 48 -6.98 -0.45 3.59
CA VAL A 48 -5.55 -0.71 3.49
C VAL A 48 -4.75 0.28 4.32
N HIS A 49 -4.90 1.58 4.05
CA HIS A 49 -4.08 2.64 4.67
C HIS A 49 -4.33 2.74 6.18
N ASP A 50 -5.57 2.52 6.64
CA ASP A 50 -5.85 2.44 8.07
C ASP A 50 -5.86 0.99 8.57
N ASN A 51 -6.86 0.20 8.17
CA ASN A 51 -7.18 -1.05 8.87
C ASN A 51 -6.09 -2.11 8.76
N LEU A 52 -5.58 -2.37 7.55
CA LEU A 52 -4.49 -3.32 7.36
C LEU A 52 -3.20 -2.83 8.04
N THR A 53 -2.85 -1.55 7.89
CA THR A 53 -1.67 -0.97 8.56
C THR A 53 -1.76 -1.11 10.08
N ARG A 54 -2.89 -0.76 10.68
CA ARG A 54 -3.18 -0.90 12.12
C ARG A 54 -3.08 -2.35 12.58
N PHE A 55 -3.70 -3.27 11.84
CA PHE A 55 -3.63 -4.71 12.11
C PHE A 55 -2.18 -5.20 12.11
N LEU A 56 -1.41 -4.90 11.05
CA LEU A 56 -0.02 -5.33 10.94
C LEU A 56 0.85 -4.73 12.05
N ALA A 57 0.67 -3.44 12.37
CA ALA A 57 1.41 -2.78 13.45
C ALA A 57 1.15 -3.44 14.81
N LYS A 58 -0.11 -3.80 15.12
CA LYS A 58 -0.47 -4.57 16.32
C LYS A 58 0.22 -5.94 16.33
N LYS A 59 0.27 -6.65 15.19
CA LYS A 59 0.93 -7.97 15.10
C LYS A 59 2.46 -7.89 15.24
N VAL A 60 3.07 -6.81 14.75
CA VAL A 60 4.49 -6.48 14.98
C VAL A 60 4.78 -6.14 16.44
N GLY A 61 3.75 -5.80 17.23
CA GLY A 61 3.83 -5.60 18.67
C GLY A 61 3.98 -4.15 19.11
N PHE A 62 3.70 -3.19 18.23
CA PHE A 62 3.58 -1.80 18.65
C PHE A 62 2.51 -1.66 19.75
N PRO A 63 2.71 -0.76 20.74
CA PRO A 63 1.63 -0.31 21.60
C PRO A 63 0.43 0.16 20.77
N ILE A 64 -0.78 -0.02 21.29
CA ILE A 64 -2.00 0.29 20.53
C ILE A 64 -2.03 1.76 20.09
N GLU A 65 -1.51 2.67 20.91
CA GLU A 65 -1.41 4.09 20.61
C GLU A 65 -0.50 4.35 19.42
N TYR A 66 0.57 3.57 19.28
CA TYR A 66 1.52 3.68 18.17
C TYR A 66 0.93 3.04 16.91
N ALA A 67 0.32 1.86 17.02
CA ALA A 67 -0.35 1.23 15.90
C ALA A 67 -1.44 2.12 15.31
N ASN A 68 -2.24 2.77 16.16
CA ASN A 68 -3.24 3.75 15.75
C ASN A 68 -2.58 4.98 15.11
N ALA A 69 -1.55 5.57 15.74
CA ALA A 69 -0.90 6.77 15.20
C ALA A 69 -0.20 6.54 13.85
N ILE A 70 0.34 5.34 13.60
CA ILE A 70 0.91 4.97 12.29
C ILE A 70 -0.21 4.93 11.25
N ALA A 71 -1.28 4.18 11.54
CA ALA A 71 -2.39 3.98 10.60
C ALA A 71 -3.18 5.27 10.33
N ASP A 72 -3.40 6.10 11.36
CA ASP A 72 -4.03 7.41 11.22
C ASP A 72 -3.19 8.36 10.35
N ALA A 73 -1.85 8.25 10.38
CA ALA A 73 -0.96 9.07 9.54
C ALA A 73 -0.85 8.55 8.10
N ASP A 74 -0.90 7.22 7.93
CA ASP A 74 -0.98 6.56 6.65
C ASP A 74 -2.25 7.00 5.90
N GLN A 75 -3.43 6.72 6.47
CA GLN A 75 -4.73 7.19 5.94
C GLN A 75 -4.83 8.72 5.87
N GLY A 76 -4.30 9.42 6.87
CA GLY A 76 -4.36 10.88 6.95
C GLY A 76 -3.62 11.59 5.81
N THR A 77 -2.74 10.89 5.09
CA THR A 77 -2.06 11.44 3.90
C THR A 77 -3.05 11.71 2.77
N ASP A 78 -4.05 10.85 2.58
CA ASP A 78 -5.13 11.04 1.59
C ASP A 78 -6.17 12.08 2.01
N GLU A 79 -6.35 12.29 3.32
CA GLU A 79 -7.44 13.13 3.87
C GLU A 79 -6.99 14.56 4.18
N ASN A 80 -5.69 14.80 4.26
CA ASN A 80 -5.14 16.11 4.54
C ASN A 80 -5.09 16.93 3.25
N LYS A 81 -5.82 18.04 3.23
CA LYS A 81 -5.91 19.01 2.11
C LYS A 81 -4.58 19.50 1.51
N ASN A 82 -3.45 19.31 2.19
CA ASN A 82 -2.13 19.70 1.71
C ASN A 82 -1.37 18.54 1.05
N THR A 83 -1.73 17.31 1.37
CA THR A 83 -1.05 16.09 0.91
C THR A 83 -1.93 15.24 0.02
N GLU A 84 -3.26 15.40 0.06
CA GLU A 84 -4.22 14.66 -0.75
C GLU A 84 -3.87 14.73 -2.25
N PRO A 85 -4.23 13.72 -3.05
CA PRO A 85 -3.78 13.61 -4.45
C PRO A 85 -4.28 14.73 -5.36
N PHE A 86 -5.28 15.50 -4.91
CA PHE A 86 -5.82 16.66 -5.64
C PHE A 86 -5.30 18.01 -5.14
N ALA A 87 -4.53 18.04 -4.05
CA ALA A 87 -4.01 19.28 -3.47
C ALA A 87 -3.10 20.02 -4.44
N SER A 88 -2.14 19.32 -5.04
CA SER A 88 -1.19 19.88 -6.00
C SER A 88 -0.41 18.79 -6.76
N VAL A 89 0.32 19.20 -7.80
CA VAL A 89 1.34 18.35 -8.45
C VAL A 89 2.40 17.93 -7.45
N GLU A 90 2.84 18.86 -6.60
CA GLU A 90 3.83 18.60 -5.56
C GLU A 90 3.36 17.54 -4.55
N ALA A 91 2.09 17.58 -4.13
CA ALA A 91 1.52 16.57 -3.23
C ALA A 91 1.58 15.17 -3.87
N ARG A 92 1.22 15.07 -5.14
CA ARG A 92 1.33 13.83 -5.92
C ARG A 92 2.76 13.32 -6.00
N GLU A 93 3.72 14.17 -6.35
CA GLU A 93 5.13 13.77 -6.46
C GLU A 93 5.73 13.37 -5.11
N ASN A 94 5.29 14.00 -4.03
CA ASN A 94 5.85 13.83 -2.70
C ASN A 94 5.22 12.70 -1.88
N TYR A 95 3.97 12.30 -2.15
CA TYR A 95 3.20 11.36 -1.33
C TYR A 95 2.59 10.18 -2.12
N HIS A 96 1.95 10.41 -3.27
CA HIS A 96 1.16 9.37 -3.95
C HIS A 96 1.87 8.67 -5.13
N PHE A 97 2.63 9.42 -5.93
CA PHE A 97 3.34 8.95 -7.13
C PHE A 97 4.85 9.07 -6.94
N THR A 98 5.29 8.70 -5.74
CA THR A 98 6.67 8.86 -5.31
C THR A 98 7.64 8.06 -6.17
N THR A 99 8.82 8.62 -6.40
CA THR A 99 9.97 7.84 -6.87
C THR A 99 10.51 6.98 -5.73
N GLU A 100 11.32 5.96 -6.06
CA GLU A 100 12.02 5.18 -5.04
C GLU A 100 12.92 6.07 -4.17
N GLN A 101 13.65 7.01 -4.78
CA GLN A 101 14.47 7.97 -4.05
C GLN A 101 13.65 8.77 -3.03
N ARG A 102 12.47 9.28 -3.42
CA ARG A 102 11.62 10.05 -2.53
C ARG A 102 11.15 9.22 -1.33
N ARG A 103 10.76 7.96 -1.54
CA ARG A 103 10.39 7.06 -0.44
C ARG A 103 11.55 6.79 0.52
N GLU A 104 12.77 6.61 -0.01
CA GLU A 104 13.96 6.44 0.83
C GLU A 104 14.26 7.69 1.66
N GLU A 105 14.02 8.90 1.11
CA GLU A 105 14.13 10.15 1.87
C GLU A 105 13.09 10.25 3.00
N MET A 106 11.84 9.88 2.72
CA MET A 106 10.76 9.84 3.73
C MET A 106 11.08 8.84 4.83
N LYS A 107 11.47 7.61 4.45
CA LYS A 107 11.92 6.57 5.37
C LYS A 107 13.07 7.06 6.24
N LYS A 108 14.11 7.63 5.64
CA LYS A 108 15.27 8.14 6.37
C LYS A 108 14.85 9.20 7.39
N LEU A 109 14.02 10.17 6.98
CA LEU A 109 13.55 11.22 7.88
C LEU A 109 12.78 10.64 9.08
N ALA A 110 11.89 9.66 8.85
CA ALA A 110 11.16 8.98 9.91
C ALA A 110 12.10 8.26 10.90
N TYR A 111 13.12 7.56 10.41
CA TYR A 111 14.11 6.87 11.25
C TYR A 111 15.05 7.84 12.00
N GLU A 112 15.47 8.94 11.39
CA GLU A 112 16.36 9.91 12.04
C GLU A 112 15.65 10.68 13.16
N THR A 113 14.35 10.94 13.00
CA THR A 113 13.53 11.69 13.97
C THR A 113 12.80 10.79 14.97
N ASN A 114 12.70 9.49 14.69
CA ASN A 114 11.81 8.55 15.38
C ASN A 114 10.34 9.02 15.37
N ASP A 115 9.94 9.79 14.36
CA ASP A 115 8.57 10.31 14.25
C ASP A 115 7.65 9.27 13.60
N ILE A 116 6.68 8.81 14.39
CA ILE A 116 5.72 7.79 14.01
C ILE A 116 4.79 8.27 12.89
N ARG A 117 4.48 9.57 12.84
CA ARG A 117 3.61 10.12 11.79
C ARG A 117 4.33 10.16 10.46
N LEU A 118 5.59 10.61 10.45
CA LEU A 118 6.43 10.57 9.25
C LEU A 118 6.64 9.13 8.76
N PHE A 119 6.68 8.16 9.68
CA PHE A 119 6.72 6.74 9.31
C PHE A 119 5.41 6.28 8.65
N GLY A 120 4.24 6.69 9.16
CA GLY A 120 2.94 6.44 8.52
C GLY A 120 2.84 7.04 7.12
N GLU A 121 3.25 8.31 6.95
CA GLU A 121 3.30 8.96 5.62
C GLU A 121 4.23 8.21 4.64
N TYR A 122 5.34 7.66 5.14
CA TYR A 122 6.21 6.80 4.34
C TYR A 122 5.53 5.48 3.95
N LEU A 123 4.80 4.83 4.87
CA LEU A 123 4.07 3.59 4.57
C LEU A 123 3.01 3.82 3.50
N HIS A 124 2.26 4.92 3.59
CA HIS A 124 1.32 5.34 2.57
C HIS A 124 2.00 5.40 1.18
N ALA A 125 3.08 6.18 1.05
CA ALA A 125 3.81 6.32 -0.21
C ALA A 125 4.36 4.98 -0.71
N LEU A 126 4.81 4.10 0.19
CA LEU A 126 5.22 2.74 -0.13
C LEU A 126 4.07 1.92 -0.70
N GLN A 127 2.89 1.95 -0.07
CA GLN A 127 1.73 1.17 -0.50
C GLN A 127 1.20 1.66 -1.85
N ASP A 128 1.05 2.97 -2.04
CA ASP A 128 0.65 3.58 -3.32
C ASP A 128 1.57 3.20 -4.47
N SER A 129 2.87 3.04 -4.20
CA SER A 129 3.82 2.60 -5.21
C SER A 129 3.51 1.23 -5.80
N TYR A 130 2.75 0.36 -5.11
CA TYR A 130 2.24 -0.91 -5.62
C TYR A 130 1.01 -0.72 -6.51
N SER A 131 0.05 0.10 -6.08
CA SER A 131 -1.14 0.41 -6.88
C SER A 131 -0.79 1.01 -8.24
N HIS A 132 0.27 1.82 -8.30
CA HIS A 132 0.64 2.58 -9.48
C HIS A 132 1.68 1.92 -10.42
N GLN A 133 2.13 0.69 -10.15
CA GLN A 133 3.17 0.02 -10.96
C GLN A 133 2.84 -0.18 -12.45
N LEU A 134 1.55 -0.20 -12.81
CA LEU A 134 1.12 -0.42 -14.20
C LEU A 134 1.30 0.81 -15.10
N TYR A 135 1.54 1.98 -14.52
CA TYR A 135 1.66 3.22 -15.27
C TYR A 135 3.12 3.64 -15.31
N ASN A 136 3.89 3.00 -16.20
CA ASN A 136 5.21 3.49 -16.65
C ASN A 136 5.06 4.76 -17.52
N ILE A 137 4.07 5.60 -17.18
CA ILE A 137 3.64 6.79 -17.89
C ILE A 137 4.08 7.96 -17.01
N PRO A 138 4.92 8.89 -17.52
CA PRO A 138 5.25 10.09 -16.78
C PRO A 138 3.97 10.85 -16.45
N PHE A 139 3.81 11.21 -15.18
CA PHE A 139 2.61 11.85 -14.67
C PHE A 139 2.58 13.32 -15.12
N GLU A 140 2.17 13.58 -16.36
CA GLU A 140 1.83 14.93 -16.79
C GLU A 140 0.46 15.32 -16.22
N GLU A 141 0.33 16.59 -15.81
CA GLU A 141 -0.71 17.19 -14.95
C GLU A 141 -2.18 16.83 -15.26
N ASN A 142 -2.48 16.24 -16.43
CA ASN A 142 -3.83 15.94 -16.89
C ASN A 142 -4.06 14.52 -17.44
N LEU A 143 -3.01 13.70 -17.69
CA LEU A 143 -3.18 12.40 -18.36
C LEU A 143 -3.16 11.21 -17.41
N GLY A 144 -2.41 11.27 -16.31
CA GLY A 144 -2.37 10.18 -15.32
C GLY A 144 -3.71 9.96 -14.60
N HIS A 145 -4.46 11.04 -14.33
CA HIS A 145 -5.74 10.98 -13.62
C HIS A 145 -6.93 10.47 -14.45
N ILE A 146 -6.90 10.58 -15.79
CA ILE A 146 -8.04 10.16 -16.64
C ILE A 146 -8.02 8.63 -16.85
N TYR A 147 -6.84 8.01 -16.82
CA TYR A 147 -6.67 6.57 -17.06
C TYR A 147 -6.47 5.73 -15.79
N ALA A 148 -6.09 6.35 -14.67
CA ALA A 148 -6.16 5.72 -13.36
C ALA A 148 -7.61 5.79 -12.81
N THR A 149 -8.52 5.12 -13.51
CA THR A 149 -9.80 4.72 -12.89
C THR A 149 -9.49 3.98 -11.60
N SER A 150 -10.33 4.07 -10.57
CA SER A 150 -10.12 3.53 -9.21
C SER A 150 -10.07 1.98 -9.09
N LEU A 151 -9.58 1.30 -10.12
CA LEU A 151 -9.49 -0.13 -10.30
C LEU A 151 -8.16 -0.73 -9.78
N PRO A 152 -6.99 -0.06 -9.91
CA PRO A 152 -5.76 -0.53 -9.27
C PRO A 152 -5.88 -0.63 -7.74
N ASP A 153 -6.78 0.18 -7.17
CA ASP A 153 -6.97 0.42 -5.74
C ASP A 153 -7.70 -0.72 -5.03
N LYS A 154 -8.25 -1.66 -5.80
CA LYS A 154 -8.98 -2.81 -5.29
C LYS A 154 -8.01 -3.97 -5.15
N THR A 155 -7.61 -4.27 -3.91
CA THR A 155 -6.68 -5.37 -3.60
C THR A 155 -7.04 -6.68 -4.32
N TYR A 156 -8.34 -6.99 -4.43
CA TYR A 156 -8.84 -8.23 -5.05
C TYR A 156 -8.66 -8.31 -6.57
N MET A 157 -8.36 -7.18 -7.24
CA MET A 157 -8.07 -7.15 -8.67
C MET A 157 -6.63 -7.61 -8.97
N ARG A 158 -5.71 -7.41 -8.02
CA ARG A 158 -4.29 -7.81 -8.12
C ARG A 158 -3.79 -8.37 -6.78
N PRO A 159 -4.37 -9.47 -6.27
CA PRO A 159 -4.11 -9.95 -4.91
C PRO A 159 -2.64 -10.32 -4.68
N ASP A 160 -1.95 -10.84 -5.69
CA ASP A 160 -0.51 -11.15 -5.59
C ASP A 160 0.34 -9.91 -5.35
N LEU A 161 -0.05 -8.76 -5.93
CA LEU A 161 0.66 -7.51 -5.73
C LEU A 161 0.28 -6.87 -4.39
N ALA A 162 -1.00 -6.92 -4.02
CA ALA A 162 -1.46 -6.47 -2.71
C ALA A 162 -0.80 -7.27 -1.56
N ASN A 163 -0.58 -8.57 -1.76
CA ASN A 163 0.16 -9.42 -0.82
C ASN A 163 1.63 -9.02 -0.69
N GLN A 164 2.29 -8.62 -1.79
CA GLN A 164 3.66 -8.10 -1.74
C GLN A 164 3.74 -6.75 -1.03
N MET A 165 2.80 -5.85 -1.33
CA MET A 165 2.65 -4.58 -0.61
C MET A 165 2.52 -4.84 0.90
N SER A 166 1.59 -5.71 1.28
CA SER A 166 1.32 -6.03 2.69
C SER A 166 2.55 -6.64 3.39
N PHE A 167 3.28 -7.52 2.69
CA PHE A 167 4.52 -8.11 3.20
C PHE A 167 5.58 -7.05 3.44
N HIS A 168 5.80 -6.13 2.49
CA HIS A 168 6.79 -5.06 2.65
C HIS A 168 6.39 -4.06 3.74
N THR A 169 5.12 -3.68 3.82
CA THR A 169 4.59 -2.89 4.95
C THR A 169 4.90 -3.56 6.28
N PHE A 170 4.66 -4.87 6.41
CA PHE A 170 4.98 -5.62 7.62
C PHE A 170 6.49 -5.63 7.95
N ILE A 171 7.35 -5.81 6.96
CA ILE A 171 8.82 -5.77 7.15
C ILE A 171 9.27 -4.38 7.62
N GLU A 172 8.74 -3.32 7.02
CA GLU A 172 9.06 -1.95 7.41
C GLU A 172 8.59 -1.64 8.84
N LEU A 173 7.38 -2.06 9.20
CA LEU A 173 6.88 -1.99 10.58
C LEU A 173 7.80 -2.72 11.56
N GLN A 174 8.24 -3.95 11.24
CA GLN A 174 9.17 -4.69 12.09
C GLN A 174 10.51 -3.97 12.26
N ASN A 175 11.06 -3.42 11.18
CA ASN A 175 12.34 -2.71 11.21
C ASN A 175 12.25 -1.44 12.04
N PHE A 176 11.19 -0.65 11.85
CA PHE A 176 10.99 0.58 12.60
C PHE A 176 10.69 0.31 14.08
N SER A 177 9.90 -0.74 14.37
CA SER A 177 9.68 -1.20 15.74
C SER A 177 10.98 -1.53 16.47
N LYS A 178 11.89 -2.27 15.82
CA LYS A 178 13.22 -2.59 16.33
C LYS A 178 14.05 -1.33 16.58
N HIS A 179 13.94 -0.35 15.69
CA HIS A 179 14.68 0.89 15.75
C HIS A 179 14.26 1.79 16.91
N ILE A 180 12.95 2.05 17.11
CA ILE A 180 12.49 3.07 18.06
C ILE A 180 12.29 2.58 19.49
N GLY A 181 12.09 1.28 19.71
CA GLY A 181 11.77 0.76 21.04
C GLY A 181 11.99 -0.74 21.24
N ASN A 182 12.43 -1.44 20.19
CA ASN A 182 12.57 -2.89 20.16
C ASN A 182 11.30 -3.63 20.61
N TYR A 183 10.15 -3.22 20.09
CA TYR A 183 8.91 -3.93 20.37
C TYR A 183 8.91 -5.27 19.65
N SER A 184 8.72 -6.35 20.40
CA SER A 184 8.67 -7.70 19.86
C SER A 184 7.25 -8.25 19.98
N GLY A 185 6.45 -8.01 18.94
CA GLY A 185 5.26 -8.81 18.66
C GLY A 185 5.68 -10.21 18.23
N GLY A 186 4.93 -11.21 18.68
CA GLY A 186 5.27 -12.61 18.45
C GLY A 186 4.95 -13.14 17.05
N ALA A 187 4.31 -12.35 16.18
CA ALA A 187 3.85 -12.84 14.88
C ALA A 187 4.98 -12.85 13.85
N ALA A 188 5.20 -14.00 13.21
CA ALA A 188 5.95 -14.08 11.97
C ALA A 188 5.03 -13.81 10.76
N TRP A 189 5.59 -13.38 9.63
CA TRP A 189 4.82 -13.21 8.40
C TRP A 189 4.07 -14.49 8.00
N SER A 190 4.68 -15.66 8.24
CA SER A 190 4.05 -16.96 7.97
C SER A 190 2.70 -17.13 8.67
N ASP A 191 2.53 -16.55 9.85
CA ASP A 191 1.32 -16.66 10.66
C ASP A 191 0.22 -15.74 10.13
N LEU A 192 0.59 -14.65 9.45
CA LEU A 192 -0.32 -13.63 8.94
C LEU A 192 -0.68 -13.83 7.47
N LYS A 193 0.16 -14.56 6.72
CA LYS A 193 0.05 -14.69 5.26
C LYS A 193 -1.34 -15.10 4.78
N SER A 194 -1.99 -16.06 5.44
CA SER A 194 -3.34 -16.50 5.06
C SER A 194 -4.37 -15.40 5.33
N THR A 195 -4.39 -14.81 6.53
CA THR A 195 -5.30 -13.73 6.90
C THR A 195 -5.17 -12.54 5.94
N VAL A 196 -3.94 -12.12 5.64
CA VAL A 196 -3.68 -11.01 4.73
C VAL A 196 -4.11 -11.34 3.30
N ASN A 197 -3.88 -12.57 2.85
CA ASN A 197 -4.34 -13.02 1.54
C ASN A 197 -5.88 -13.01 1.45
N ASP A 198 -6.57 -13.48 2.49
CA ASP A 198 -8.02 -13.49 2.55
C ASP A 198 -8.57 -12.05 2.56
N PHE A 199 -7.93 -11.14 3.31
CA PHE A 199 -8.24 -9.71 3.29
C PHE A 199 -8.07 -9.14 1.88
N ASN A 200 -6.96 -9.45 1.21
CA ASN A 200 -6.66 -8.92 -0.11
C ASN A 200 -7.61 -9.47 -1.20
N LEU A 201 -8.09 -10.71 -1.07
CA LEU A 201 -9.08 -11.32 -1.97
C LEU A 201 -10.53 -10.82 -1.71
N SER A 202 -10.79 -10.25 -0.54
CA SER A 202 -12.13 -9.80 -0.15
C SER A 202 -12.56 -8.58 -0.95
N LYS A 203 -13.84 -8.58 -1.34
CA LYS A 203 -14.41 -7.55 -2.23
C LYS A 203 -15.21 -6.48 -1.50
N THR A 204 -15.51 -6.71 -0.22
CA THR A 204 -16.34 -5.84 0.59
C THR A 204 -15.59 -5.46 1.86
N LEU A 205 -15.88 -4.26 2.35
CA LEU A 205 -15.29 -3.75 3.59
C LEU A 205 -15.70 -4.59 4.80
N GLU A 206 -16.96 -5.06 4.85
CA GLU A 206 -17.48 -5.94 5.91
C GLU A 206 -16.64 -7.23 6.05
N GLN A 207 -16.39 -7.94 4.94
CA GLN A 207 -15.54 -9.14 4.95
C GLN A 207 -14.12 -8.83 5.42
N LYS A 208 -13.58 -7.68 5.02
CA LYS A 208 -12.23 -7.26 5.42
C LYS A 208 -12.15 -7.03 6.92
N TYR A 209 -13.14 -6.37 7.53
CA TYR A 209 -13.22 -6.21 8.98
C TYR A 209 -13.32 -7.55 9.71
N GLU A 210 -14.20 -8.44 9.25
CA GLU A 210 -14.34 -9.79 9.83
C GLU A 210 -13.03 -10.58 9.84
N ILE A 211 -12.25 -10.48 8.75
CA ILE A 211 -10.96 -11.18 8.60
C ILE A 211 -9.89 -10.62 9.54
N LEU A 212 -9.82 -9.30 9.69
CA LEU A 212 -8.84 -8.66 10.59
C LEU A 212 -9.25 -8.79 12.06
N GLY A 213 -10.53 -9.05 12.34
CA GLY A 213 -11.09 -9.10 13.69
C GLY A 213 -11.18 -7.72 14.34
N GLU A 214 -11.44 -6.70 13.51
CA GLU A 214 -11.72 -5.31 13.93
C GLU A 214 -13.23 -5.04 13.93
#